data_AF-A0A3B9DRL8-F1
#
_entry.id   AF-A0A3B9DRL8-F1
#
_cell.length_a   1.000
_cell.length_b   1.000
_cell.length_c   1.000
_cell.angle_alpha   90.00
_cell.angle_beta   90.00
_cell.angle_gamma   90.00
#
_symmetry.space_group_name_H-M   'P 1'
#
loop_
_entity.id
_entity.type
_entity.pdbx_description
1 polymer ?
#
loop_
_entity_poly.entity_id
_entity_poly.type
_entity_poly.pdbx_seq_one_letter_code
_entity_poly.pdbx_strand_id
1 'polypeptide(L)'
;AQGLLDQDADVLFPVGGPIYKSAAEAIRESGRDVALIGVDTDLFEADPSVSDLVLTSVMKGITPATREVVLESAAGEFDSSAYVGTLENDGVAIAPFHDLADRVAPELQSELDELAA
;
A
#
# COMPACT_ATOMS: atom_id res chain seq x y z
N ALA A 1 -10.25 11.63 -7.27
CA ALA A 1 -9.57 11.09 -8.46
C ALA A 1 -9.72 12.02 -9.65
N GLN A 2 -10.94 12.33 -10.12
CA GLN A 2 -11.15 13.14 -11.35
C GLN A 2 -10.29 14.41 -11.42
N GLY A 3 -10.31 15.27 -10.41
CA GLY A 3 -9.51 16.51 -10.45
C GLY A 3 -7.99 16.29 -10.54
N LEU A 4 -7.45 15.15 -10.10
CA LEU A 4 -6.04 14.79 -10.28
C LEU A 4 -5.79 14.24 -11.69
N LEU A 5 -6.73 13.45 -12.22
CA LEU A 5 -6.70 12.96 -13.59
C LEU A 5 -6.79 14.11 -14.60
N ASP A 6 -7.58 15.14 -14.32
CA ASP A 6 -7.69 16.36 -15.14
C ASP A 6 -6.39 17.19 -15.12
N GLN A 7 -5.52 16.95 -14.14
CA GLN A 7 -4.18 17.54 -14.02
C GLN A 7 -3.09 16.60 -14.55
N ASP A 8 -3.47 15.65 -15.41
CA ASP A 8 -2.59 14.70 -16.07
C ASP A 8 -1.85 13.71 -15.14
N ALA A 9 -2.28 13.54 -13.89
CA ALA A 9 -1.71 12.50 -13.01
C ALA A 9 -1.80 11.11 -13.66
N ASP A 10 -0.70 10.36 -13.57
CA ASP A 10 -0.48 9.02 -14.12
C ASP A 10 -0.33 7.94 -13.03
N VAL A 11 -0.17 8.35 -11.77
CA VAL A 11 -0.24 7.50 -10.59
C VAL A 11 -1.13 8.15 -9.53
N LEU A 12 -2.09 7.40 -8.98
CA LEU A 12 -2.95 7.86 -7.89
C LEU A 12 -2.68 7.06 -6.61
N PHE A 13 -2.53 7.77 -5.49
CA PHE A 13 -2.36 7.17 -4.16
C PHE A 13 -3.53 7.54 -3.22
N PRO A 14 -4.68 6.85 -3.33
CA PRO A 14 -5.87 7.14 -2.54
C PRO A 14 -5.77 6.58 -1.10
N VAL A 15 -5.37 7.42 -0.14
CA VAL A 15 -5.21 7.05 1.28
C VAL A 15 -6.49 7.32 2.09
N GLY A 16 -7.43 6.37 2.10
CA GLY A 16 -8.68 6.55 2.85
C GLY A 16 -9.58 5.32 2.91
N GLY A 17 -8.99 4.14 3.00
CA GLY A 17 -9.74 2.87 2.96
C GLY A 17 -10.41 2.67 1.60
N PRO A 18 -11.74 2.50 1.51
CA PRO A 18 -12.43 2.08 0.29
C PRO A 18 -12.42 3.11 -0.85
N ILE A 19 -11.86 4.30 -0.65
CA ILE A 19 -11.81 5.35 -1.68
C ILE A 19 -10.96 4.96 -2.89
N TYR A 20 -10.11 3.94 -2.81
CA TYR A 20 -9.43 3.40 -3.99
C TYR A 20 -10.42 2.87 -5.03
N LYS A 21 -11.62 2.42 -4.62
CA LYS A 21 -12.63 1.91 -5.55
C LYS A 21 -13.16 3.00 -6.47
N SER A 22 -13.52 4.15 -5.91
CA SER A 22 -13.94 5.29 -6.72
C SER A 22 -12.78 5.89 -7.53
N ALA A 23 -11.53 5.75 -7.07
CA ALA A 23 -10.36 6.09 -7.87
C ALA A 23 -10.17 5.13 -9.06
N ALA A 24 -10.31 3.83 -8.84
CA ALA A 24 -10.25 2.81 -9.89
C ALA A 24 -11.33 3.04 -10.95
N GLU A 25 -12.58 3.29 -10.54
CA GLU A 25 -13.66 3.62 -11.47
C GLU A 25 -13.34 4.87 -12.28
N ALA A 26 -12.86 5.95 -11.64
CA ALA A 26 -12.48 7.17 -12.36
C ALA A 26 -11.31 6.95 -13.34
N ILE A 27 -10.33 6.10 -12.99
CA ILE A 27 -9.26 5.69 -13.90
C ILE A 27 -9.85 4.96 -15.11
N ARG A 28 -10.70 3.96 -14.87
CA ARG A 28 -11.35 3.16 -15.93
C ARG A 28 -12.20 4.04 -16.85
N GLU A 29 -13.00 4.94 -16.29
CA GLU A 29 -13.83 5.90 -17.04
C GLU A 29 -12.98 6.89 -17.87
N SER A 30 -11.81 7.28 -17.36
CA SER A 30 -10.91 8.18 -18.10
C SER A 30 -10.32 7.55 -19.36
N GLY A 31 -10.26 6.21 -19.43
CA GLY A 31 -9.59 5.47 -20.50
C GLY A 31 -8.07 5.71 -20.58
N ARG A 32 -7.48 6.36 -19.59
CA ARG A 32 -6.04 6.61 -19.48
C ARG A 32 -5.35 5.45 -18.76
N ASP A 33 -4.10 5.20 -19.12
CA ASP A 33 -3.23 4.27 -18.40
C ASP A 33 -2.70 4.98 -17.15
N VAL A 34 -3.34 4.71 -16.01
CA VAL A 34 -3.04 5.31 -14.70
C VAL A 34 -2.95 4.20 -13.67
N ALA A 35 -1.88 4.21 -12.90
CA ALA A 35 -1.66 3.21 -11.86
C ALA A 35 -2.22 3.65 -10.49
N LEU A 36 -2.50 2.68 -9.63
CA LEU A 36 -2.91 2.85 -8.25
C LEU A 36 -1.79 2.42 -7.30
N ILE A 37 -1.61 3.18 -6.23
CA ILE A 37 -0.89 2.72 -5.04
C ILE A 37 -1.93 2.39 -3.96
N GLY A 38 -1.94 1.15 -3.49
CA GLY A 38 -2.81 0.69 -2.39
C GLY A 38 -2.30 1.11 -1.01
N VAL A 39 -3.10 0.89 0.03
CA VAL A 39 -2.75 1.15 1.43
C VAL A 39 -3.20 0.02 2.35
N ASP A 40 -2.57 -0.03 3.52
CA ASP A 40 -2.88 -0.90 4.67
C ASP A 40 -2.53 -2.38 4.44
N THR A 41 -2.97 -2.96 3.32
CA THR A 41 -2.69 -4.34 2.91
C THR A 41 -2.32 -4.39 1.43
N ASP A 42 -1.84 -5.55 0.98
CA ASP A 42 -1.53 -5.76 -0.42
C ASP A 42 -2.82 -5.80 -1.20
N LEU A 43 -3.12 -4.70 -1.88
CA LEU A 43 -4.39 -4.51 -2.57
C LEU A 43 -4.51 -5.41 -3.80
N PHE A 44 -3.38 -5.80 -4.40
CA PHE A 44 -3.36 -6.74 -5.52
C PHE A 44 -4.01 -8.08 -5.12
N GLU A 45 -3.61 -8.59 -3.95
CA GLU A 45 -4.16 -9.84 -3.39
C GLU A 45 -5.52 -9.64 -2.74
N ALA A 46 -5.72 -8.52 -2.02
CA ALA A 46 -6.91 -8.29 -1.22
C ALA A 46 -8.15 -7.91 -2.04
N ASP A 47 -7.98 -7.25 -3.20
CA ASP A 47 -9.06 -6.92 -4.11
C ASP A 47 -8.65 -7.18 -5.57
N PRO A 48 -8.81 -8.43 -6.05
CA PRO A 48 -8.47 -8.80 -7.42
C PRO A 48 -9.20 -7.98 -8.49
N SER A 49 -10.32 -7.31 -8.17
CA SER A 49 -11.08 -6.50 -9.12
C SER A 49 -10.37 -5.21 -9.56
N VAL A 50 -9.31 -4.81 -8.84
CA VAL A 50 -8.46 -3.66 -9.17
C VAL A 50 -6.99 -4.03 -9.35
N SER A 51 -6.65 -5.32 -9.24
CA SER A 51 -5.27 -5.82 -9.31
C SER A 51 -4.51 -5.37 -10.55
N ASP A 52 -5.20 -5.27 -11.70
CA ASP A 52 -4.67 -4.81 -12.98
C ASP A 52 -4.17 -3.35 -12.95
N LEU A 53 -4.63 -2.55 -11.98
CA LEU A 53 -4.25 -1.16 -11.80
C LEU A 53 -3.19 -0.97 -10.71
N VAL A 54 -2.97 -1.96 -9.84
CA VAL A 54 -2.14 -1.80 -8.63
C VAL A 54 -0.66 -1.87 -8.98
N LEU A 55 0.05 -0.76 -8.82
CA LEU A 55 1.51 -0.69 -8.94
C LEU A 55 2.20 -1.31 -7.72
N THR A 56 1.75 -0.98 -6.52
CA THR A 56 2.22 -1.53 -5.25
C THR A 56 1.21 -1.10 -4.18
N SER A 57 1.41 -1.52 -2.93
CA SER A 57 0.63 -1.05 -1.78
C SER A 57 1.55 -0.64 -0.65
N VAL A 58 1.28 0.51 -0.03
CA VAL A 58 1.94 0.90 1.23
C VAL A 58 1.28 0.13 2.37
N MET A 59 1.94 -0.95 2.77
CA MET A 59 1.51 -1.88 3.82
C MET A 59 1.62 -1.23 5.20
N LYS A 60 0.66 -1.53 6.08
CA LYS A 60 0.75 -1.19 7.49
C LYS A 60 0.61 -2.47 8.31
N GLY A 61 1.56 -2.72 9.19
CA GLY A 61 1.61 -3.87 10.10
C GLY A 61 0.55 -3.84 11.21
N ILE A 62 -0.70 -3.47 10.89
CA ILE A 62 -1.80 -3.41 11.86
C ILE A 62 -2.14 -4.80 12.41
N THR A 63 -2.14 -5.83 11.55
CA THR A 63 -2.39 -7.22 11.97
C THR A 63 -1.33 -7.72 12.98
N PRO A 64 -0.01 -7.68 12.68
CA PRO A 64 0.98 -8.11 13.66
C PRO A 64 0.97 -7.25 14.93
N ALA A 65 0.88 -5.92 14.82
CA ALA A 65 0.84 -5.03 15.99
C ALA A 65 -0.37 -5.31 16.90
N THR A 66 -1.57 -5.50 16.33
CA THR A 66 -2.77 -5.82 17.12
C THR A 66 -2.65 -7.22 17.75
N ARG A 67 -2.06 -8.18 17.04
CA ARG A 67 -1.85 -9.54 17.55
C ARG A 67 -0.91 -9.52 18.76
N GLU A 68 0.18 -8.78 18.68
CA GLU A 68 1.15 -8.63 19.77
C GLU A 68 0.51 -8.04 21.03
N VAL A 69 -0.19 -6.90 20.89
CA VAL A 69 -0.92 -6.26 22.00
C VAL A 69 -1.89 -7.22 22.70
N VAL A 70 -2.62 -8.03 21.93
CA VAL A 70 -3.57 -9.02 22.49
C VAL A 70 -2.84 -10.12 23.27
N LEU A 71 -1.71 -10.60 22.75
CA LEU A 71 -0.91 -11.65 23.40
C LEU A 71 -0.23 -11.14 24.68
N GLU A 72 0.37 -9.96 24.65
CA GLU A 72 0.97 -9.33 25.83
C GLU A 72 -0.08 -9.07 26.92
N SER A 73 -1.26 -8.59 26.53
CA SER A 73 -2.39 -8.40 27.45
C SER A 73 -2.80 -9.72 28.12
N ALA A 74 -2.86 -10.81 27.36
CA ALA A 74 -3.20 -12.13 27.89
C ALA A 74 -2.10 -12.70 28.80
N ALA A 75 -0.83 -12.35 28.54
CA ALA A 75 0.31 -12.73 29.37
C ALA A 75 0.48 -11.87 30.64
N GLY A 76 -0.24 -10.74 30.75
CA GLY A 76 -0.04 -9.76 31.81
C GLY A 76 1.20 -8.89 31.63
N GLU A 77 1.71 -8.83 30.40
CA GLU A 77 2.92 -8.10 29.99
C GLU A 77 2.61 -6.82 29.19
N PHE A 78 1.33 -6.45 29.07
CA PHE A 78 0.89 -5.29 28.30
C PHE A 78 1.64 -4.00 28.70
N ASP A 79 2.25 -3.37 27.71
CA ASP A 79 2.82 -2.03 27.82
C ASP A 79 1.92 -1.02 27.08
N SER A 80 1.66 0.10 27.74
CA SER A 80 0.92 1.24 27.17
C SER A 80 1.81 2.21 26.38
N SER A 81 3.12 1.95 26.30
CA SER A 81 4.03 2.73 25.47
C SER A 81 3.56 2.74 24.02
N ALA A 82 3.77 3.88 23.35
CA ALA A 82 3.31 4.03 21.98
C ALA A 82 4.15 3.15 21.04
N TYR A 83 3.51 2.21 20.37
CA TYR A 83 4.12 1.50 19.25
C TYR A 83 4.30 2.44 18.06
N VAL A 84 5.51 2.48 17.51
CA VAL A 84 5.83 3.22 16.28
C VAL A 84 6.25 2.21 15.23
N GLY A 85 5.42 2.04 14.20
CA GLY A 85 5.75 1.19 13.05
C GLY A 85 6.77 1.88 12.14
N THR A 86 7.84 1.18 11.83
CA THR A 86 8.95 1.61 10.97
C THR A 86 9.20 0.55 9.89
N LEU A 87 10.11 0.84 8.95
CA LEU A 87 10.61 -0.17 8.01
C LEU A 87 11.44 -1.23 8.76
N GLU A 88 12.25 -0.82 9.75
CA GLU A 88 13.10 -1.71 10.55
C GLU A 88 12.33 -2.78 11.34
N ASN A 89 11.11 -2.47 11.80
CA ASN A 89 10.29 -3.38 12.58
C ASN A 89 9.10 -3.98 11.81
N ASP A 90 9.11 -3.87 10.48
CA ASP A 90 8.01 -4.31 9.60
C ASP A 90 6.64 -3.69 9.92
N GLY A 91 6.61 -2.60 10.69
CA GLY A 91 5.39 -1.88 11.03
C GLY A 91 4.80 -1.14 9.83
N VAL A 92 5.63 -0.82 8.83
CA VAL A 92 5.23 -0.38 7.49
C VAL A 92 6.12 -1.06 6.45
N ALA A 93 5.60 -1.25 5.24
CA ALA A 93 6.37 -1.81 4.11
C ALA A 93 5.72 -1.39 2.79
N ILE A 94 6.29 -1.84 1.67
CA ILE A 94 5.64 -1.81 0.37
C ILE A 94 5.44 -3.24 -0.15
N ALA A 95 4.34 -3.46 -0.88
CA ALA A 95 4.10 -4.72 -1.58
C ALA A 95 4.99 -4.83 -2.84
N PRO A 96 5.15 -6.03 -3.43
CA PRO A 96 5.77 -6.19 -4.73
C PRO A 96 5.08 -5.36 -5.83
N PHE A 97 5.75 -5.20 -6.97
CA PHE A 97 5.16 -4.53 -8.14
C PHE A 97 4.18 -5.40 -8.96
N HIS A 98 4.08 -6.69 -8.62
CA HIS A 98 3.17 -7.66 -9.22
C HIS A 98 3.18 -7.61 -10.76
N ASP A 99 2.00 -7.53 -11.39
CA ASP A 99 1.84 -7.50 -12.84
C ASP A 99 2.45 -6.25 -13.50
N LEU A 100 2.73 -5.19 -12.74
CA LEU A 100 3.34 -3.96 -13.24
C LEU A 100 4.85 -3.91 -13.04
N ALA A 101 5.50 -5.01 -12.59
CA ALA A 101 6.95 -5.07 -12.39
C ALA A 101 7.76 -4.76 -13.66
N ASP A 102 7.27 -5.15 -14.84
CA ASP A 102 7.95 -4.85 -16.11
C ASP A 102 7.82 -3.37 -16.53
N ARG A 103 7.01 -2.57 -15.82
CA ARG A 103 6.83 -1.13 -16.05
C ARG A 103 7.73 -0.27 -15.16
N VAL A 104 8.39 -0.85 -14.16
CA VAL A 104 9.31 -0.12 -13.28
C VAL A 104 10.74 -0.20 -13.80
N ALA A 105 11.53 0.82 -13.48
CA ALA A 105 12.94 0.83 -13.84
C ALA A 105 13.68 -0.32 -13.11
N PRO A 106 14.58 -1.08 -13.78
CA PRO A 106 15.28 -2.20 -13.16
C PRO A 106 16.04 -1.84 -11.87
N GLU A 107 16.52 -0.60 -11.78
CA GLU A 107 17.22 -0.05 -10.62
C GLU A 107 16.32 0.28 -9.43
N LEU A 108 15.01 0.48 -9.63
CA LEU A 108 14.11 1.00 -8.60
C LEU A 108 14.04 0.07 -7.38
N GLN A 109 14.03 -1.25 -7.60
CA GLN A 109 14.02 -2.20 -6.49
C GLN A 109 15.27 -2.05 -5.62
N SER A 110 16.44 -1.84 -6.23
CA SER A 110 17.69 -1.64 -5.48
C SER A 110 17.65 -0.34 -4.67
N GLU A 111 17.11 0.74 -5.23
CA GLU A 111 16.97 2.02 -4.52
C GLU A 111 16.02 1.89 -3.32
N LEU A 112 14.95 1.11 -3.46
CA LEU A 112 14.01 0.83 -2.38
C LEU A 112 14.64 -0.04 -1.29
N ASP A 113 15.40 -1.07 -1.67
CA ASP A 113 16.12 -1.93 -0.73
C ASP A 113 17.16 -1.12 0.08
N GLU A 114 17.86 -0.17 -0.56
CA GLU A 114 18.79 0.75 0.11
C GLU A 114 18.09 1.70 1.09
N LEU A 115 16.88 2.16 0.78
CA LEU A 115 16.09 3.02 1.67
C LEU A 115 15.45 2.25 2.84
N ALA A 116 15.25 0.95 2.69
CA ALA A 116 14.67 0.08 3.71
C ALA A 116 15.71 -0.50 4.68
N ALA A 117 17.00 -0.43 4.35
CA ALA A 117 18.12 -0.89 5.17
C ALA A 117 18.50 0.09 6.29
#